data_AF-A0A2W5HDP9-F1
#
_entry.id   AF-A0A2W5HDP9-F1
#
_cell.length_a   1.000
_cell.length_b   1.000
_cell.length_c   1.000
_cell.angle_alpha   90.00
_cell.angle_beta   90.00
_cell.angle_gamma   90.00
#
_symmetry.space_group_name_H-M   'P 1'
#
loop_
_entity.id
_entity.type
_entity.pdbx_description
1 polymer ?
#
loop_
_entity_poly.entity_id
_entity_poly.type
_entity_poly.pdbx_seq_one_letter_code
_entity_poly.pdbx_strand_id
1 'polypeptide(L)'
;MSITNVAKVEVAHLLHANLAKLANVSAEQQDESLSTEVDIRVMLQVMAGILTETAFFFENPDETLQVSLNKISLMLECDPFEGDLPEWIDFQPHLIDTNTERGRELARLAIEDWSDCEFAFHDMLMTLVHHMLISWEDDGIPRCEAFRLLIEYATRCMSYELAAQELCDVLIEKKIARDGWTLGDCLGGLAGAAGWRLAKYNLIQKKREKESVPFPTEFDELVYVMTKEATRMGVPAGSDWRFGLPANDCPLNPPLELLNGIEPYALLFFSTIPMPDLREQAVACAKAAGRMLAVAAVGDEPEIAPVIAKPLAMAAITETYKTFWRGF
;
A
#
# COMPACT_ATOMS: atom_id res chain seq x y z
N MET A 1 -35.44 16.91 -13.94
CA MET A 1 -34.33 16.05 -13.49
C MET A 1 -34.52 14.69 -14.11
N SER A 2 -33.63 14.26 -15.00
CA SER A 2 -33.68 12.90 -15.56
C SER A 2 -33.29 11.89 -14.48
N ILE A 3 -33.81 10.66 -14.57
CA ILE A 3 -33.53 9.55 -13.65
C ILE A 3 -32.00 9.29 -13.54
N THR A 4 -31.24 9.54 -14.60
CA THR A 4 -29.77 9.47 -14.62
C THR A 4 -29.06 10.49 -13.73
N ASN A 5 -29.67 11.64 -13.44
CA ASN A 5 -29.05 12.63 -12.56
C ASN A 5 -29.27 12.29 -11.07
N VAL A 6 -30.29 11.49 -10.75
CA VAL A 6 -30.58 11.05 -9.38
C VAL A 6 -29.59 9.96 -8.95
N ALA A 7 -29.33 8.96 -9.81
CA ALA A 7 -28.37 7.89 -9.53
C ALA A 7 -26.94 8.42 -9.28
N LYS A 8 -26.49 9.41 -10.07
CA LYS A 8 -25.16 10.03 -9.88
C LYS A 8 -25.02 10.74 -8.53
N VAL A 9 -26.09 11.42 -8.12
CA VAL A 9 -26.13 12.12 -6.83
C VAL A 9 -26.13 11.11 -5.68
N GLU A 10 -26.80 9.96 -5.84
CA GLU A 10 -26.77 8.87 -4.86
C GLU A 10 -25.38 8.25 -4.71
N VAL A 11 -24.67 7.96 -5.82
CA VAL A 11 -23.30 7.44 -5.77
C VAL A 11 -22.35 8.45 -5.13
N ALA A 12 -22.43 9.74 -5.48
CA ALA A 12 -21.62 10.79 -4.87
C ALA A 12 -21.90 10.95 -3.37
N HIS A 13 -23.17 10.88 -2.96
CA HIS A 13 -23.53 10.90 -1.53
C HIS A 13 -23.03 9.66 -0.79
N LEU A 14 -23.11 8.48 -1.40
CA LEU A 14 -22.63 7.24 -0.82
C LEU A 14 -21.10 7.24 -0.66
N LEU A 15 -20.38 7.77 -1.65
CA LEU A 15 -18.94 8.01 -1.57
C LEU A 15 -18.58 8.95 -0.43
N HIS A 16 -19.23 10.11 -0.35
CA HIS A 16 -19.01 11.07 0.74
C HIS A 16 -19.32 10.47 2.12
N ALA A 17 -20.42 9.73 2.24
CA ALA A 17 -20.82 9.09 3.50
C ALA A 17 -19.85 7.97 3.91
N ASN A 18 -19.36 7.17 2.96
CA ASN A 18 -18.38 6.12 3.23
C ASN A 18 -17.01 6.68 3.54
N LEU A 19 -16.58 7.75 2.87
CA LEU A 19 -15.36 8.47 3.20
C LEU A 19 -15.34 8.90 4.67
N ALA A 20 -16.41 9.54 5.15
CA ALA A 20 -16.53 9.93 6.56
C ALA A 20 -16.50 8.72 7.52
N LYS A 21 -17.16 7.61 7.16
CA LYS A 21 -17.12 6.38 7.96
C LYS A 21 -15.73 5.74 8.00
N LEU A 22 -15.01 5.73 6.88
CA LEU A 22 -13.69 5.13 6.78
C LEU A 22 -12.63 5.93 7.55
N ALA A 23 -12.83 7.26 7.64
CA ALA A 23 -11.98 8.18 8.39
C ALA A 23 -12.27 8.23 9.91
N ASN A 24 -13.39 7.66 10.36
CA ASN A 24 -13.66 7.47 11.79
C ASN A 24 -12.87 6.27 12.30
N VAL A 25 -11.66 6.52 12.82
CA VAL A 25 -10.86 5.49 13.50
C VAL A 25 -11.27 5.40 14.96
N SER A 26 -12.45 4.84 15.22
CA SER A 26 -12.88 4.46 16.57
C SER A 26 -13.98 3.40 16.51
N ALA A 27 -13.58 2.16 16.27
CA ALA A 27 -14.45 1.00 16.53
C ALA A 27 -13.73 -0.17 17.22
N GLU A 28 -12.39 -0.19 17.33
CA GLU A 28 -11.68 -1.34 17.92
C GLU A 28 -10.91 -1.03 19.21
N GLN A 29 -10.87 0.23 19.69
CA GLN A 29 -10.27 0.57 20.99
C GLN A 29 -11.16 1.53 21.78
N GLN A 30 -11.81 0.95 22.81
CA GLN A 30 -12.28 1.50 24.09
C GLN A 30 -12.77 2.97 24.22
N ASP A 31 -13.90 3.09 24.93
CA ASP A 31 -14.62 4.27 25.47
C ASP A 31 -15.65 4.99 24.57
N GLU A 32 -16.93 4.73 24.88
CA GLU A 32 -18.18 5.31 24.33
C GLU A 32 -18.38 6.81 24.67
N SER A 33 -17.32 7.61 24.80
CA SER A 33 -17.46 9.04 25.14
C SER A 33 -16.56 10.01 24.37
N LEU A 34 -15.97 9.62 23.24
CA LEU A 34 -15.24 10.54 22.37
C LEU A 34 -16.05 10.86 21.11
N SER A 35 -16.09 12.15 20.79
CA SER A 35 -16.64 12.72 19.57
C SER A 35 -16.27 11.90 18.33
N THR A 36 -17.24 11.69 17.44
CA THR A 36 -17.03 11.29 16.04
C THR A 36 -16.26 12.41 15.31
N GLU A 37 -14.99 12.57 15.63
CA GLU A 37 -14.09 13.50 14.98
C GLU A 37 -13.40 12.74 13.84
N VAL A 38 -13.61 13.22 12.62
CA VAL A 38 -13.04 12.64 11.40
C VAL A 38 -11.52 12.87 11.44
N ASP A 39 -10.72 11.80 11.40
CA ASP A 39 -9.26 11.97 11.24
C ASP A 39 -8.96 12.38 9.80
N ILE A 40 -8.63 13.65 9.61
CA ILE A 40 -8.37 14.25 8.29
C ILE A 40 -7.18 13.59 7.59
N ARG A 41 -6.18 13.08 8.32
CA ARG A 41 -5.05 12.38 7.68
C ARG A 41 -5.51 11.04 7.11
N VAL A 42 -6.34 10.31 7.83
CA VAL A 42 -6.93 9.06 7.35
C VAL A 42 -7.84 9.35 6.16
N MET A 43 -8.66 10.40 6.24
CA MET A 43 -9.50 10.84 5.12
C MET A 43 -8.66 11.14 3.87
N LEU A 44 -7.59 11.92 4.01
CA LEU A 44 -6.68 12.25 2.91
C LEU A 44 -6.03 10.99 2.30
N GLN A 45 -5.68 9.99 3.12
CA GLN A 45 -5.16 8.71 2.64
C GLN A 45 -6.22 7.90 1.86
N VAL A 46 -7.46 7.84 2.36
CA VAL A 46 -8.55 7.18 1.63
C VAL A 46 -8.85 7.91 0.32
N MET A 47 -8.89 9.24 0.32
CA MET A 47 -9.06 10.06 -0.89
C MET A 47 -7.91 9.84 -1.88
N ALA A 48 -6.66 9.78 -1.40
CA ALA A 48 -5.50 9.45 -2.21
C ALA A 48 -5.66 8.07 -2.88
N GLY A 49 -6.16 7.07 -2.15
CA GLY A 49 -6.51 5.76 -2.70
C GLY A 49 -7.54 5.84 -3.83
N ILE A 50 -8.62 6.59 -3.65
CA ILE A 50 -9.64 6.80 -4.70
C ILE A 50 -9.01 7.43 -5.95
N LEU A 51 -8.19 8.47 -5.77
CA LEU A 51 -7.51 9.15 -6.88
C LEU A 51 -6.58 8.19 -7.63
N THR A 52 -5.76 7.44 -6.90
CA THR A 52 -4.84 6.47 -7.48
C THR A 52 -5.59 5.38 -8.25
N GLU A 53 -6.65 4.80 -7.69
CA GLU A 53 -7.43 3.77 -8.40
C GLU A 53 -8.10 4.33 -9.66
N THR A 54 -8.67 5.52 -9.56
CA THR A 54 -9.31 6.16 -10.72
C THR A 54 -8.29 6.43 -11.82
N ALA A 55 -7.05 6.76 -11.48
CA ALA A 55 -5.98 6.93 -12.45
C ALA A 55 -5.64 5.61 -13.18
N PHE A 56 -5.76 4.45 -12.51
CA PHE A 56 -5.58 3.13 -13.12
C PHE A 56 -6.70 2.72 -14.10
N PHE A 57 -7.79 3.49 -14.21
CA PHE A 57 -8.78 3.27 -15.28
C PHE A 57 -8.26 3.72 -16.66
N PHE A 58 -7.14 4.44 -16.70
CA PHE A 58 -6.55 5.01 -17.92
C PHE A 58 -5.19 4.37 -18.22
N GLU A 59 -4.72 4.51 -19.46
CA GLU A 59 -3.51 3.82 -19.94
C GLU A 59 -2.23 4.23 -19.19
N ASN A 60 -2.07 5.53 -18.91
CA ASN A 60 -0.92 6.08 -18.18
C ASN A 60 -1.37 6.59 -16.80
N PRO A 61 -1.37 5.74 -15.76
CA PRO A 61 -1.92 6.10 -14.45
C PRO A 61 -1.12 7.18 -13.73
N ASP A 62 0.20 7.22 -13.88
CA ASP A 62 1.08 8.23 -13.30
C ASP A 62 0.82 9.62 -13.91
N GLU A 63 0.74 9.71 -15.24
CA GLU A 63 0.39 10.94 -15.96
C GLU A 63 -1.03 11.39 -15.59
N THR A 64 -1.97 10.46 -15.51
CA THR A 64 -3.37 10.74 -15.16
C THR A 64 -3.49 11.27 -13.73
N LEU A 65 -2.74 10.72 -12.78
CA LEU A 65 -2.72 11.23 -11.41
C LEU A 65 -2.17 12.66 -11.36
N GLN A 66 -1.10 12.97 -12.11
CA GLN A 66 -0.58 14.34 -12.21
C GLN A 66 -1.61 15.32 -12.79
N VAL A 67 -2.32 14.93 -13.86
CA VAL A 67 -3.41 15.72 -14.44
C VAL A 67 -4.53 15.96 -13.42
N SER A 68 -4.87 14.92 -12.63
CA SER A 68 -5.89 15.01 -11.57
C SER A 68 -5.51 16.04 -10.51
N LEU A 69 -4.27 15.97 -10.03
CA LEU A 69 -3.75 16.91 -9.01
C LEU A 69 -3.66 18.33 -9.57
N ASN A 70 -3.22 18.51 -10.82
CA ASN A 70 -3.21 19.83 -11.47
C ASN A 70 -4.62 20.40 -11.61
N LYS A 71 -5.61 19.57 -11.94
CA LYS A 71 -7.02 19.98 -12.00
C LYS A 71 -7.55 20.40 -10.63
N ILE A 72 -7.24 19.64 -9.57
CA ILE A 72 -7.60 20.01 -8.19
C ILE A 72 -6.95 21.34 -7.78
N SER A 73 -5.67 21.54 -8.08
CA SER A 73 -4.95 22.80 -7.84
C SER A 73 -5.67 24.00 -8.47
N LEU A 74 -6.04 23.87 -9.75
CA LEU A 74 -6.79 24.90 -10.48
C LEU A 74 -8.16 25.15 -9.85
N MET A 75 -8.86 24.11 -9.42
CA MET A 75 -10.18 24.25 -8.78
C MET A 75 -10.07 24.92 -7.41
N LEU A 76 -9.04 24.61 -6.61
CA LEU A 76 -8.80 25.22 -5.30
C LEU A 76 -8.25 26.64 -5.38
N GLU A 77 -7.81 27.08 -6.56
CA GLU A 77 -7.12 28.34 -6.78
C GLU A 77 -5.94 28.52 -5.81
N CYS A 78 -5.20 27.43 -5.54
CA CYS A 78 -4.02 27.47 -4.68
C CYS A 78 -2.98 26.43 -5.09
N ASP A 79 -1.72 26.80 -4.92
CA ASP A 79 -0.60 25.86 -4.99
C ASP A 79 -0.48 25.06 -3.68
N PRO A 80 0.03 23.82 -3.73
CA PRO A 80 0.30 23.06 -2.52
C PRO A 80 1.37 23.75 -1.68
N PHE A 81 1.27 23.65 -0.35
CA PHE A 81 2.23 24.24 0.58
C PHE A 81 3.68 23.91 0.20
N GLU A 82 4.52 24.96 0.10
CA GLU A 82 5.94 24.84 -0.24
C GLU A 82 6.82 24.62 1.01
N GLY A 83 7.89 23.85 0.84
CA GLY A 83 8.90 23.61 1.86
C GLY A 83 8.84 22.21 2.47
N ASP A 84 9.67 22.00 3.48
CA ASP A 84 9.78 20.74 4.18
C ASP A 84 8.52 20.49 5.03
N LEU A 85 8.02 19.26 4.97
CA LEU A 85 6.94 18.86 5.85
C LEU A 85 7.45 18.80 7.30
N PRO A 86 6.63 19.23 8.27
CA PRO A 86 7.02 19.16 9.67
C PRO A 86 7.39 17.73 10.11
N GLU A 87 8.43 17.60 10.95
CA GLU A 87 8.92 16.29 11.43
C GLU A 87 7.86 15.46 12.17
N TRP A 88 6.83 16.11 12.73
CA TRP A 88 5.73 15.42 13.41
C TRP A 88 4.76 14.71 12.45
N ILE A 89 4.85 15.00 11.14
CA ILE A 89 4.17 14.24 10.09
C ILE A 89 4.99 12.96 9.85
N ASP A 90 4.83 11.99 10.75
CA ASP A 90 5.42 10.66 10.59
C ASP A 90 4.61 9.87 9.56
N PHE A 91 5.17 9.74 8.35
CA PHE A 91 4.62 8.87 7.33
C PHE A 91 4.89 7.41 7.71
N GLN A 92 3.87 6.74 8.25
CA GLN A 92 3.90 5.32 8.56
C GLN A 92 3.50 4.51 7.32
N PRO A 93 4.45 3.85 6.62
CA PRO A 93 4.19 3.29 5.30
C PRO A 93 3.06 2.25 5.27
N HIS A 94 2.98 1.41 6.31
CA HIS A 94 1.96 0.36 6.40
C HIS A 94 0.54 0.93 6.58
N LEU A 95 0.38 2.03 7.34
CA LEU A 95 -0.91 2.70 7.53
C LEU A 95 -1.34 3.38 6.23
N ILE A 96 -0.41 4.04 5.55
CA ILE A 96 -0.68 4.69 4.27
C ILE A 96 -1.21 3.65 3.29
N ASP A 97 -0.47 2.55 3.06
CA ASP A 97 -0.92 1.46 2.20
C ASP A 97 -2.30 0.93 2.63
N THR A 98 -2.49 0.64 3.92
CA THR A 98 -3.75 0.10 4.44
C THR A 98 -4.93 1.05 4.16
N ASN A 99 -4.78 2.34 4.42
CA ASN A 99 -5.86 3.31 4.27
C ASN A 99 -6.10 3.70 2.81
N THR A 100 -5.04 3.81 2.01
CA THR A 100 -5.20 4.06 0.58
C THR A 100 -5.87 2.88 -0.11
N GLU A 101 -5.57 1.63 0.29
CA GLU A 101 -6.29 0.45 -0.22
C GLU A 101 -7.80 0.49 0.06
N ARG A 102 -8.23 0.99 1.22
CA ARG A 102 -9.67 1.19 1.51
C ARG A 102 -10.30 2.17 0.53
N GLY A 103 -9.56 3.22 0.16
CA GLY A 103 -9.98 4.18 -0.86
C GLY A 103 -10.06 3.57 -2.25
N ARG A 104 -9.06 2.77 -2.63
CA ARG A 104 -9.05 2.08 -3.92
C ARG A 104 -10.22 1.11 -4.05
N GLU A 105 -10.48 0.31 -3.02
CA GLU A 105 -11.63 -0.60 -2.98
C GLU A 105 -12.95 0.16 -3.09
N LEU A 106 -13.10 1.28 -2.37
CA LEU A 106 -14.28 2.13 -2.47
C LEU A 106 -14.47 2.69 -3.89
N ALA A 107 -13.40 3.08 -4.58
CA ALA A 107 -13.47 3.55 -5.96
C ALA A 107 -13.93 2.45 -6.93
N ARG A 108 -13.42 1.22 -6.79
CA ARG A 108 -13.86 0.06 -7.58
C ARG A 108 -15.34 -0.23 -7.39
N LEU A 109 -15.81 -0.23 -6.15
CA LEU A 109 -17.23 -0.44 -5.86
C LEU A 109 -18.11 0.68 -6.42
N ALA A 110 -17.65 1.93 -6.31
CA ALA A 110 -18.44 3.07 -6.77
C ALA A 110 -18.53 3.19 -8.29
N ILE A 111 -17.50 2.78 -9.05
CA ILE A 111 -17.55 2.79 -10.51
C ILE A 111 -18.47 1.68 -11.05
N GLU A 112 -18.60 0.54 -10.36
CA GLU A 112 -19.54 -0.54 -10.76
C GLU A 112 -21.00 -0.06 -10.80
N ASP A 113 -21.38 0.80 -9.86
CA ASP A 113 -22.71 1.42 -9.78
C ASP A 113 -22.83 2.71 -10.61
N TRP A 114 -21.74 3.17 -11.23
CA TRP A 114 -21.72 4.40 -12.01
C TRP A 114 -22.29 4.17 -13.41
N SER A 115 -23.37 4.89 -13.74
CA SER A 115 -24.11 4.67 -14.98
C SER A 115 -23.47 5.27 -16.25
N ASP A 116 -22.36 5.96 -16.11
CA ASP A 116 -21.71 6.78 -17.14
C ASP A 116 -20.28 6.28 -17.41
N CYS A 117 -19.49 7.03 -18.19
CA CYS A 117 -18.09 6.67 -18.44
C CYS A 117 -17.13 7.09 -17.31
N GLU A 118 -15.92 6.54 -17.36
CA GLU A 118 -14.81 6.73 -16.44
C GLU A 118 -14.38 8.20 -16.37
N PHE A 119 -14.42 8.93 -17.49
CA PHE A 119 -14.13 10.37 -17.52
C PHE A 119 -15.14 11.17 -16.69
N ALA A 120 -16.43 10.85 -16.77
CA ALA A 120 -17.46 11.54 -16.00
C ALA A 120 -17.36 11.20 -14.50
N PHE A 121 -16.96 9.97 -14.17
CA PHE A 121 -16.69 9.56 -12.79
C PHE A 121 -15.49 10.32 -12.22
N HIS A 122 -14.39 10.38 -12.97
CA HIS A 122 -13.19 11.13 -12.60
C HIS A 122 -13.50 12.60 -12.32
N ASP A 123 -14.27 13.25 -13.20
CA ASP A 123 -14.68 14.64 -13.00
C ASP A 123 -15.49 14.85 -11.72
N MET A 124 -16.43 13.95 -11.43
CA MET A 124 -17.20 13.98 -10.19
C MET A 124 -16.31 13.83 -8.95
N LEU A 125 -15.32 12.93 -9.00
CA LEU A 125 -14.35 12.76 -7.91
C LEU A 125 -13.48 14.00 -7.68
N MET A 126 -13.03 14.69 -8.74
CA MET A 126 -12.31 15.94 -8.59
C MET A 126 -13.15 17.00 -7.88
N THR A 127 -14.44 17.10 -8.24
CA THR A 127 -15.40 17.98 -7.57
C THR A 127 -15.61 17.59 -6.10
N LEU A 128 -15.71 16.30 -5.79
CA LEU A 128 -15.83 15.82 -4.40
C LEU A 128 -14.60 16.19 -3.57
N VAL A 129 -13.40 15.93 -4.08
CA VAL A 129 -12.13 16.27 -3.40
C VAL A 129 -12.03 17.77 -3.15
N HIS A 130 -12.33 18.57 -4.17
CA HIS A 130 -12.33 20.03 -4.05
C HIS A 130 -13.27 20.52 -2.95
N HIS A 131 -14.51 20.05 -2.92
CA HIS A 131 -15.48 20.46 -1.89
C HIS A 131 -15.05 20.06 -0.48
N MET A 132 -14.46 18.86 -0.31
CA MET A 132 -13.96 18.42 0.99
C MET A 132 -12.83 19.31 1.50
N LEU A 133 -11.83 19.61 0.66
CA LEU A 133 -10.71 20.46 1.04
C LEU A 133 -11.14 21.89 1.38
N ILE A 134 -12.12 22.45 0.65
CA ILE A 134 -12.70 23.76 0.99
C ILE A 134 -13.44 23.69 2.33
N SER A 135 -14.21 22.64 2.58
CA SER A 135 -15.01 22.55 3.81
C SER A 135 -14.16 22.55 5.08
N TRP A 136 -12.91 22.06 5.02
CA TRP A 136 -12.00 22.09 6.18
C TRP A 136 -11.38 23.46 6.45
N GLU A 137 -11.49 24.41 5.52
CA GLU A 137 -11.08 25.79 5.80
C GLU A 137 -11.95 26.43 6.89
N ASP A 138 -13.24 26.06 6.93
CA ASP A 138 -14.17 26.51 7.97
C ASP A 138 -13.77 25.99 9.37
N ASP A 139 -13.05 24.86 9.41
CA ASP A 139 -12.48 24.25 10.62
C ASP A 139 -11.04 24.73 10.91
N GLY A 140 -10.54 25.71 10.14
CA GLY A 140 -9.23 26.34 10.35
C GLY A 140 -8.05 25.56 9.75
N ILE A 141 -8.31 24.59 8.87
CA ILE A 141 -7.26 23.80 8.20
C ILE A 141 -7.00 24.40 6.82
N PRO A 142 -5.80 24.92 6.55
CA PRO A 142 -5.50 25.55 5.26
C PRO A 142 -5.58 24.54 4.11
N ARG A 143 -6.35 24.87 3.06
CA ARG A 143 -6.50 23.99 1.89
C ARG A 143 -5.18 23.68 1.18
N CYS A 144 -4.21 24.59 1.19
CA CYS A 144 -2.89 24.38 0.59
C CYS A 144 -2.06 23.32 1.33
N GLU A 145 -2.20 23.22 2.66
CA GLU A 145 -1.53 22.21 3.49
C GLU A 145 -2.20 20.84 3.33
N ALA A 146 -3.53 20.79 3.37
CA ALA A 146 -4.28 19.56 3.13
C ALA A 146 -4.05 19.03 1.71
N PHE A 147 -3.99 19.92 0.71
CA PHE A 147 -3.68 19.56 -0.67
C PHE A 147 -2.24 19.04 -0.82
N ARG A 148 -1.26 19.64 -0.13
CA ARG A 148 0.12 19.14 -0.09
C ARG A 148 0.17 17.69 0.44
N LEU A 149 -0.55 17.40 1.52
CA LEU A 149 -0.61 16.05 2.07
C LEU A 149 -1.34 15.06 1.16
N LEU A 150 -2.42 15.48 0.48
CA LEU A 150 -3.10 14.65 -0.52
C LEU A 150 -2.14 14.20 -1.63
N ILE A 151 -1.32 15.13 -2.15
CA ILE A 151 -0.31 14.83 -3.17
C ILE A 151 0.68 13.77 -2.66
N GLU A 152 1.17 13.94 -1.43
CA GLU A 152 2.16 13.05 -0.82
C GLU A 152 1.61 11.64 -0.57
N TYR A 153 0.35 11.51 -0.14
CA TYR A 153 -0.30 10.21 0.01
C TYR A 153 -0.63 9.55 -1.34
N ALA A 154 -1.13 10.32 -2.31
CA ALA A 154 -1.47 9.79 -3.63
C ALA A 154 -0.23 9.33 -4.40
N THR A 155 0.87 10.08 -4.31
CA THR A 155 2.16 9.71 -4.93
C THR A 155 2.73 8.43 -4.31
N ARG A 156 2.66 8.28 -2.98
CA ARG A 156 3.07 7.04 -2.29
C ARG A 156 2.19 5.86 -2.65
N CYS A 157 0.86 6.04 -2.65
CA CYS A 157 -0.08 5.00 -3.07
C CYS A 157 0.23 4.52 -4.50
N MET A 158 0.39 5.45 -5.45
CA MET A 158 0.80 5.13 -6.82
C MET A 158 2.11 4.35 -6.85
N SER A 159 3.10 4.78 -6.07
CA SER A 159 4.40 4.13 -6.01
C SER A 159 4.33 2.72 -5.43
N TYR A 160 3.49 2.46 -4.43
CA TYR A 160 3.27 1.11 -3.90
C TYR A 160 2.60 0.19 -4.93
N GLU A 161 1.63 0.69 -5.69
CA GLU A 161 0.96 -0.09 -6.73
C GLU A 161 1.87 -0.43 -7.90
N LEU A 162 2.58 0.56 -8.41
CA LEU A 162 3.57 0.36 -9.47
C LEU A 162 4.66 -0.60 -9.00
N ALA A 163 5.15 -0.46 -7.77
CA ALA A 163 6.13 -1.39 -7.22
C ALA A 163 5.60 -2.82 -7.14
N ALA A 164 4.37 -3.01 -6.66
CA ALA A 164 3.77 -4.34 -6.54
C ALA A 164 3.61 -5.02 -7.90
N GLN A 165 3.25 -4.27 -8.95
CA GLN A 165 3.11 -4.78 -10.31
C GLN A 165 4.47 -5.03 -10.98
N GLU A 166 5.27 -3.99 -11.11
CA GLU A 166 6.52 -4.01 -11.88
C GLU A 166 7.55 -4.99 -11.30
N LEU A 167 7.64 -5.11 -9.97
CA LEU A 167 8.52 -6.09 -9.36
C LEU A 167 8.05 -7.53 -9.63
N CYS A 168 6.74 -7.79 -9.69
CA CYS A 168 6.24 -9.12 -10.06
C CYS A 168 6.53 -9.41 -11.53
N ASP A 169 6.21 -8.46 -12.42
CA ASP A 169 6.36 -8.61 -13.86
C ASP A 169 7.82 -8.82 -14.26
N VAL A 170 8.74 -8.02 -13.70
CA VAL A 170 10.18 -8.18 -13.95
C VAL A 170 10.68 -9.57 -13.53
N LEU A 171 10.19 -10.13 -12.42
CA LEU A 171 10.61 -11.47 -11.99
C LEU A 171 10.04 -12.56 -12.89
N ILE A 172 8.78 -12.45 -13.30
CA ILE A 172 8.18 -13.38 -14.26
C ILE A 172 8.95 -13.34 -15.59
N GLU A 173 9.22 -12.15 -16.11
CA GLU A 173 9.89 -12.00 -17.40
C GLU A 173 11.39 -12.33 -17.38
N LYS A 174 12.10 -11.95 -16.32
CA LYS A 174 13.56 -12.06 -16.29
C LYS A 174 14.02 -13.29 -15.51
N LYS A 175 13.37 -13.65 -14.41
CA LYS A 175 13.79 -14.77 -13.57
C LYS A 175 13.15 -16.09 -13.95
N ILE A 176 11.83 -16.12 -14.15
CA ILE A 176 11.16 -17.35 -14.55
C ILE A 176 11.52 -17.69 -16.01
N ALA A 177 11.27 -16.76 -16.94
CA ALA A 177 11.43 -17.06 -18.36
C ALA A 177 12.89 -17.22 -18.83
N ARG A 178 13.90 -16.70 -18.09
CA ARG A 178 15.32 -16.78 -18.52
C ARG A 178 16.23 -17.55 -17.56
N ASP A 179 16.01 -17.40 -16.25
CA ASP A 179 16.91 -17.96 -15.23
C ASP A 179 16.34 -19.26 -14.60
N GLY A 180 15.14 -19.69 -15.02
CA GLY A 180 14.53 -20.95 -14.60
C GLY A 180 13.97 -20.94 -13.17
N TRP A 181 13.69 -19.75 -12.61
CA TRP A 181 13.06 -19.64 -11.29
C TRP A 181 11.61 -20.13 -11.33
N THR A 182 11.14 -20.63 -10.20
CA THR A 182 9.72 -20.94 -9.95
C THR A 182 8.99 -19.73 -9.38
N LEU A 183 7.64 -19.75 -9.35
CA LEU A 183 6.88 -18.72 -8.63
C LEU A 183 7.22 -18.70 -7.14
N GLY A 184 7.57 -19.85 -6.56
CA GLY A 184 8.04 -19.97 -5.18
C GLY A 184 9.36 -19.24 -4.93
N ASP A 185 10.28 -19.28 -5.89
CA ASP A 185 11.56 -18.55 -5.82
C ASP A 185 11.33 -17.04 -5.90
N CYS A 186 10.44 -16.59 -6.79
CA CYS A 186 10.06 -15.18 -6.87
C CYS A 186 9.40 -14.69 -5.57
N LEU A 187 8.49 -15.48 -5.00
CA LEU A 187 7.85 -15.21 -3.71
C LEU A 187 8.89 -15.12 -2.58
N GLY A 188 9.75 -16.13 -2.45
CA GLY A 188 10.79 -16.18 -1.42
C GLY A 188 11.77 -15.01 -1.55
N GLY A 189 12.15 -14.66 -2.77
CA GLY A 189 13.01 -13.51 -3.02
C GLY A 189 12.35 -12.18 -2.62
N LEU A 190 11.10 -11.91 -3.05
CA LEU A 190 10.39 -10.65 -2.72
C LEU A 190 10.15 -10.51 -1.22
N ALA A 191 9.73 -11.60 -0.56
CA ALA A 191 9.55 -11.63 0.89
C ALA A 191 10.89 -11.41 1.63
N GLY A 192 11.97 -12.05 1.15
CA GLY A 192 13.32 -11.81 1.67
C GLY A 192 13.77 -10.36 1.48
N ALA A 193 13.52 -9.77 0.32
CA ALA A 193 13.84 -8.38 -0.03
C ALA A 193 13.15 -7.36 0.90
N ALA A 194 11.90 -7.64 1.31
CA ALA A 194 11.19 -6.86 2.32
C ALA A 194 11.88 -6.95 3.70
N GLY A 195 12.18 -8.17 4.14
CA GLY A 195 12.86 -8.42 5.43
C GLY A 195 14.26 -7.80 5.51
N TRP A 196 15.02 -7.84 4.41
CA TRP A 196 16.34 -7.23 4.30
C TRP A 196 16.28 -5.70 4.44
N ARG A 197 15.34 -5.04 3.75
CA ARG A 197 15.16 -3.57 3.82
C ARG A 197 14.81 -3.11 5.23
N LEU A 198 13.90 -3.80 5.91
CA LEU A 198 13.55 -3.49 7.29
C LEU A 198 14.73 -3.70 8.24
N ALA A 199 15.47 -4.81 8.09
CA ALA A 199 16.67 -5.05 8.88
C ALA A 199 17.72 -3.94 8.66
N LYS A 200 17.95 -3.56 7.41
CA LYS A 200 18.88 -2.48 7.04
C LYS A 200 18.44 -1.12 7.61
N TYR A 201 17.15 -0.79 7.54
CA TYR A 201 16.61 0.42 8.16
C TYR A 201 16.90 0.45 9.66
N ASN A 202 16.58 -0.64 10.38
CA ASN A 202 16.80 -0.73 11.82
C ASN A 202 18.31 -0.66 12.17
N LEU A 203 19.18 -1.26 11.35
CA LEU A 203 20.63 -1.19 11.52
C LEU A 203 21.18 0.23 11.34
N ILE A 204 20.61 1.02 10.44
CA ILE A 204 20.98 2.43 10.23
C ILE A 204 20.50 3.27 11.41
N GLN A 205 19.29 3.02 11.93
CA GLN A 205 18.68 3.79 13.00
C GLN A 205 19.33 3.58 14.39
N LYS A 206 20.16 2.55 14.60
CA LYS A 206 21.05 2.26 15.77
C LYS A 206 20.55 2.66 17.19
N LYS A 207 19.25 2.76 17.44
CA LYS A 207 18.67 3.14 18.75
C LYS A 207 17.94 1.99 19.47
N ARG A 208 17.94 0.78 18.92
CA ARG A 208 17.27 -0.37 19.55
C ARG A 208 18.29 -1.40 20.03
N GLU A 209 18.18 -1.78 21.30
CA GLU A 209 18.93 -2.92 21.84
C GLU A 209 18.53 -4.18 21.06
N LYS A 210 19.50 -4.88 20.48
CA LYS A 210 19.26 -6.10 19.69
C LYS A 210 18.58 -7.22 20.50
N GLU A 211 18.68 -7.15 21.82
CA GLU A 211 18.23 -8.16 22.78
C GLU A 211 16.79 -7.92 23.29
N SER A 212 16.22 -6.72 23.12
CA SER A 212 14.96 -6.36 23.79
C SER A 212 13.69 -6.72 23.01
N VAL A 213 13.78 -7.01 21.71
CA VAL A 213 12.62 -7.49 20.92
C VAL A 213 13.07 -8.45 19.79
N PRO A 214 12.61 -9.71 19.77
CA PRO A 214 12.98 -10.66 18.71
C PRO A 214 12.41 -10.26 17.33
N PHE A 215 11.26 -9.56 17.30
CA PHE A 215 10.64 -8.94 16.13
C PHE A 215 10.03 -7.59 16.53
N PRO A 216 10.43 -6.48 15.92
CA PRO A 216 9.83 -5.19 16.21
C PRO A 216 8.43 -5.07 15.60
N THR A 217 7.60 -4.14 16.08
CA THR A 217 6.24 -3.89 15.56
C THR A 217 6.21 -3.73 14.04
N GLU A 218 7.23 -3.07 13.48
CA GLU A 218 7.37 -2.85 12.03
C GLU A 218 7.49 -4.16 11.23
N PHE A 219 7.95 -5.26 11.83
CA PHE A 219 7.96 -6.57 11.17
C PHE A 219 6.54 -7.13 11.03
N ASP A 220 5.73 -6.98 12.08
CA ASP A 220 4.33 -7.42 12.08
C ASP A 220 3.51 -6.61 11.07
N GLU A 221 3.81 -5.32 10.94
CA GLU A 221 3.24 -4.43 9.93
C GLU A 221 3.54 -4.90 8.49
N LEU A 222 4.78 -5.33 8.19
CA LEU A 222 5.10 -5.87 6.86
C LEU A 222 4.36 -7.17 6.55
N VAL A 223 4.29 -8.07 7.53
CA VAL A 223 3.55 -9.32 7.40
C VAL A 223 2.06 -9.02 7.17
N TYR A 224 1.53 -8.03 7.87
CA TYR A 224 0.14 -7.58 7.69
C TYR A 224 -0.11 -7.06 6.27
N VAL A 225 0.76 -6.19 5.73
CA VAL A 225 0.65 -5.69 4.34
C VAL A 225 0.67 -6.85 3.34
N MET A 226 1.65 -7.74 3.44
CA MET A 226 1.75 -8.92 2.56
C MET A 226 0.49 -9.79 2.62
N THR A 227 0.00 -10.03 3.84
CA THR A 227 -1.22 -10.83 4.08
C THR A 227 -2.45 -10.17 3.49
N LYS A 228 -2.62 -8.86 3.70
CA LYS A 228 -3.77 -8.11 3.18
C LYS A 228 -3.79 -8.06 1.67
N GLU A 229 -2.65 -7.82 1.03
CA GLU A 229 -2.57 -7.84 -0.44
C GLU A 229 -2.94 -9.21 -1.00
N ALA A 230 -2.35 -10.29 -0.49
CA ALA A 230 -2.63 -11.63 -0.95
C ALA A 230 -4.10 -12.05 -0.74
N THR A 231 -4.67 -11.73 0.43
CA THR A 231 -6.07 -12.05 0.74
C THR A 231 -7.05 -11.27 -0.13
N ARG A 232 -6.75 -10.01 -0.44
CA ARG A 232 -7.54 -9.19 -1.37
C ARG A 232 -7.58 -9.79 -2.78
N MET A 233 -6.54 -10.52 -3.16
CA MET A 233 -6.45 -11.25 -4.43
C MET A 233 -6.95 -12.70 -4.37
N GLY A 234 -7.65 -13.09 -3.30
CA GLY A 234 -8.34 -14.38 -3.21
C GLY A 234 -7.58 -15.49 -2.48
N VAL A 235 -6.40 -15.22 -1.93
CA VAL A 235 -5.74 -16.20 -1.04
C VAL A 235 -6.58 -16.37 0.22
N PRO A 236 -6.95 -17.60 0.62
CA PRO A 236 -7.77 -17.81 1.81
C PRO A 236 -7.12 -17.19 3.04
N ALA A 237 -7.84 -16.41 3.86
CA ALA A 237 -7.27 -15.79 5.05
C ALA A 237 -6.65 -16.82 6.01
N GLY A 238 -7.35 -17.93 6.29
CA GLY A 238 -6.85 -19.07 7.06
C GLY A 238 -6.34 -18.73 8.47
N SER A 239 -5.76 -19.71 9.16
CA SER A 239 -5.07 -19.50 10.45
C SER A 239 -3.83 -18.60 10.31
N ASP A 240 -3.34 -18.07 11.43
CA ASP A 240 -2.11 -17.25 11.52
C ASP A 240 -1.01 -17.76 10.56
N TRP A 241 -0.52 -16.88 9.68
CA TRP A 241 0.42 -17.25 8.63
C TRP A 241 1.80 -17.64 9.20
N ARG A 242 2.04 -17.36 10.48
CA ARG A 242 3.20 -17.85 11.25
C ARG A 242 3.10 -19.35 11.55
N PHE A 243 1.92 -19.95 11.40
CA PHE A 243 1.70 -21.37 11.61
C PHE A 243 2.43 -22.18 10.53
N GLY A 244 3.47 -22.93 10.94
CA GLY A 244 4.32 -23.72 10.03
C GLY A 244 5.76 -23.21 9.91
N LEU A 245 6.12 -22.11 10.57
CA LEU A 245 7.53 -21.73 10.70
C LEU A 245 8.29 -22.79 11.52
N PRO A 246 9.54 -23.15 11.13
CA PRO A 246 10.36 -24.05 11.93
C PRO A 246 10.54 -23.47 13.34
N ALA A 247 10.57 -24.35 14.34
CA ALA A 247 10.87 -23.91 15.70
C ALA A 247 12.25 -23.21 15.73
N ASN A 248 12.47 -22.34 16.73
CA ASN A 248 13.73 -21.60 16.86
C ASN A 248 14.97 -22.50 17.14
N ASP A 249 14.84 -23.82 16.96
CA ASP A 249 15.88 -24.84 17.09
C ASP A 249 16.63 -25.10 15.77
N CYS A 250 16.15 -24.59 14.64
CA CYS A 250 16.85 -24.64 13.36
C CYS A 250 17.78 -23.43 13.16
N PRO A 251 18.98 -23.62 12.57
CA PRO A 251 19.83 -22.50 12.19
C PRO A 251 19.13 -21.62 11.15
N LEU A 252 19.37 -20.30 11.20
CA LEU A 252 18.82 -19.37 10.22
C LEU A 252 19.38 -19.68 8.82
N ASN A 253 18.50 -19.74 7.81
CA ASN A 253 18.86 -20.08 6.44
C ASN A 253 18.19 -19.12 5.44
N PRO A 254 18.53 -17.81 5.47
CA PRO A 254 17.91 -16.85 4.58
C PRO A 254 18.17 -17.20 3.11
N PRO A 255 17.23 -16.93 2.20
CA PRO A 255 17.37 -17.24 0.78
C PRO A 255 18.32 -16.24 0.08
N LEU A 256 19.61 -16.29 0.41
CA LEU A 256 20.61 -15.32 -0.07
C LEU A 256 20.74 -15.30 -1.59
N GLU A 257 20.65 -16.46 -2.24
CA GLU A 257 20.71 -16.55 -3.70
C GLU A 257 19.53 -15.82 -4.36
N LEU A 258 18.33 -16.01 -3.81
CA LEU A 258 17.12 -15.33 -4.30
C LEU A 258 17.20 -13.83 -4.03
N LEU A 259 17.63 -13.43 -2.83
CA LEU A 259 17.81 -12.03 -2.49
C LEU A 259 18.81 -11.34 -3.44
N ASN A 260 19.99 -11.94 -3.65
CA ASN A 260 21.00 -11.44 -4.58
C ASN A 260 20.48 -11.40 -6.03
N GLY A 261 19.57 -12.30 -6.40
CA GLY A 261 18.94 -12.32 -7.71
C GLY A 261 17.95 -11.18 -7.94
N ILE A 262 17.25 -10.73 -6.90
CA ILE A 262 16.21 -9.68 -6.98
C ILE A 262 16.77 -8.28 -6.78
N GLU A 263 17.72 -8.12 -5.85
CA GLU A 263 18.20 -6.79 -5.44
C GLU A 263 18.63 -5.87 -6.61
N PRO A 264 19.31 -6.32 -7.68
CA PRO A 264 19.66 -5.46 -8.80
C PRO A 264 18.43 -4.82 -9.48
N TYR A 265 17.33 -5.57 -9.59
CA TYR A 265 16.09 -5.08 -10.20
C TYR A 265 15.34 -4.15 -9.25
N ALA A 266 15.24 -4.53 -7.97
CA ALA A 266 14.58 -3.71 -6.97
C ALA A 266 15.30 -2.37 -6.78
N LEU A 267 16.64 -2.36 -6.71
CA LEU A 267 17.42 -1.14 -6.60
C LEU A 267 17.27 -0.23 -7.83
N LEU A 268 17.29 -0.82 -9.02
CA LEU A 268 17.07 -0.05 -10.25
C LEU A 268 15.67 0.58 -10.25
N PHE A 269 14.64 -0.21 -9.95
CA PHE A 269 13.27 0.29 -9.87
C PHE A 269 13.11 1.40 -8.82
N PHE A 270 13.54 1.17 -7.58
CA PHE A 270 13.45 2.16 -6.50
C PHE A 270 14.31 3.41 -6.73
N SER A 271 15.33 3.34 -7.60
CA SER A 271 16.09 4.53 -8.03
C SER A 271 15.33 5.41 -9.02
N THR A 272 14.28 4.89 -9.66
CA THR A 272 13.48 5.59 -10.68
C THR A 272 12.15 6.12 -10.16
N ILE A 273 11.67 5.61 -9.02
CA ILE A 273 10.41 6.04 -8.39
C ILE A 273 10.67 6.87 -7.12
N PRO A 274 9.73 7.74 -6.69
CA PRO A 274 9.92 8.58 -5.51
C PRO A 274 9.76 7.80 -4.19
N MET A 275 10.60 6.78 -3.97
CA MET A 275 10.59 5.91 -2.79
C MET A 275 12.00 5.67 -2.22
N PRO A 276 12.65 6.70 -1.67
CA PRO A 276 14.01 6.59 -1.13
C PRO A 276 14.06 5.96 0.27
N ASP A 277 12.96 5.98 1.05
CA ASP A 277 12.93 5.43 2.41
C ASP A 277 12.90 3.89 2.37
N LEU A 278 13.83 3.26 3.09
CA LEU A 278 13.89 1.80 3.23
C LEU A 278 12.63 1.21 3.87
N ARG A 279 11.91 1.96 4.72
CA ARG A 279 10.61 1.49 5.26
C ARG A 279 9.55 1.38 4.17
N GLU A 280 9.47 2.37 3.30
CA GLU A 280 8.54 2.37 2.16
C GLU A 280 8.89 1.27 1.17
N GLN A 281 10.17 1.10 0.85
CA GLN A 281 10.63 0.02 -0.01
C GLN A 281 10.35 -1.37 0.61
N ALA A 282 10.45 -1.51 1.93
CA ALA A 282 10.11 -2.75 2.62
C ALA A 282 8.61 -3.07 2.47
N VAL A 283 7.74 -2.07 2.65
CA VAL A 283 6.28 -2.20 2.42
C VAL A 283 5.98 -2.54 0.97
N ALA A 284 6.62 -1.87 0.01
CA ALA A 284 6.48 -2.14 -1.41
C ALA A 284 6.87 -3.58 -1.78
N CYS A 285 8.01 -4.07 -1.29
CA CYS A 285 8.42 -5.46 -1.48
C CYS A 285 7.48 -6.46 -0.79
N ALA A 286 6.98 -6.15 0.40
CA ALA A 286 6.02 -7.01 1.11
C ALA A 286 4.68 -7.10 0.35
N LYS A 287 4.22 -5.98 -0.20
CA LYS A 287 3.04 -5.92 -1.06
C LYS A 287 3.26 -6.71 -2.35
N ALA A 288 4.38 -6.53 -3.04
CA ALA A 288 4.75 -7.33 -4.20
C ALA A 288 4.79 -8.83 -3.88
N ALA A 289 5.34 -9.21 -2.72
CA ALA A 289 5.34 -10.60 -2.27
C ALA A 289 3.92 -11.13 -2.05
N GLY A 290 3.01 -10.32 -1.49
CA GLY A 290 1.59 -10.68 -1.34
C GLY A 290 0.91 -10.93 -2.68
N ARG A 291 1.18 -10.08 -3.69
CA ARG A 291 0.68 -10.23 -5.06
C ARG A 291 1.25 -11.50 -5.73
N MET A 292 2.56 -11.73 -5.64
CA MET A 292 3.21 -12.94 -6.15
C MET A 292 2.69 -14.21 -5.47
N LEU A 293 2.39 -14.15 -4.17
CA LEU A 293 1.76 -15.25 -3.44
C LEU A 293 0.39 -15.59 -4.03
N ALA A 294 -0.43 -14.59 -4.34
CA ALA A 294 -1.71 -14.80 -4.99
C ALA A 294 -1.55 -15.42 -6.38
N VAL A 295 -0.60 -14.96 -7.18
CA VAL A 295 -0.28 -15.55 -8.50
C VAL A 295 0.09 -17.03 -8.36
N ALA A 296 0.85 -17.40 -7.33
CA ALA A 296 1.27 -18.79 -7.12
C ALA A 296 0.16 -19.70 -6.57
N ALA A 297 -0.75 -19.15 -5.76
CA ALA A 297 -1.60 -19.93 -4.85
C ALA A 297 -3.11 -19.79 -5.07
N VAL A 298 -3.56 -18.93 -5.98
CA VAL A 298 -4.97 -18.72 -6.33
C VAL A 298 -5.27 -19.33 -7.69
N GLY A 299 -6.52 -19.72 -7.92
CA GLY A 299 -7.00 -20.34 -9.16
C GLY A 299 -7.50 -21.77 -8.93
N ASP A 300 -8.07 -22.36 -9.99
CA ASP A 300 -8.61 -23.73 -9.94
C ASP A 300 -7.50 -24.78 -9.78
N GLU A 301 -6.34 -24.53 -10.39
CA GLU A 301 -5.14 -25.38 -10.33
C GLU A 301 -3.92 -24.52 -9.92
N PRO A 302 -3.75 -24.19 -8.64
CA PRO A 302 -2.63 -23.38 -8.18
C PRO A 302 -1.30 -24.13 -8.31
N GLU A 303 -0.24 -23.44 -8.73
CA GLU A 303 1.12 -24.01 -8.81
C GLU A 303 1.63 -24.43 -7.42
N ILE A 304 1.34 -23.61 -6.40
CA ILE A 304 1.72 -23.86 -5.01
C ILE A 304 0.48 -23.74 -4.14
N ALA A 305 0.13 -24.79 -3.41
CA ALA A 305 -1.00 -24.73 -2.49
C ALA A 305 -0.81 -23.58 -1.45
N PRO A 306 -1.87 -22.83 -1.08
CA PRO A 306 -1.75 -21.73 -0.11
C PRO A 306 -1.11 -22.12 1.22
N VAL A 307 -1.32 -23.37 1.66
CA VAL A 307 -0.75 -23.92 2.90
C VAL A 307 0.78 -24.13 2.83
N ILE A 308 1.37 -24.06 1.64
CA ILE A 308 2.81 -24.13 1.38
C ILE A 308 3.37 -22.74 1.06
N ALA A 309 2.66 -21.97 0.21
CA ALA A 309 3.11 -20.64 -0.21
C ALA A 309 3.24 -19.66 0.97
N LYS A 310 2.28 -19.68 1.92
CA LYS A 310 2.32 -18.79 3.09
C LYS A 310 3.52 -19.07 4.01
N PRO A 311 3.79 -20.31 4.47
CA PRO A 311 5.00 -20.59 5.22
C PRO A 311 6.29 -20.27 4.46
N LEU A 312 6.33 -20.47 3.13
CA LEU A 312 7.50 -20.15 2.31
C LEU A 312 7.83 -18.65 2.37
N ALA A 313 6.84 -17.79 2.12
CA ALA A 313 7.00 -16.34 2.22
C ALA A 313 7.39 -15.91 3.64
N MET A 314 6.71 -16.48 4.63
CA MET A 314 6.96 -16.18 6.04
C MET A 314 8.37 -16.61 6.49
N ALA A 315 8.86 -17.76 6.06
CA ALA A 315 10.22 -18.22 6.34
C ALA A 315 11.24 -17.27 5.71
N ALA A 316 11.06 -16.91 4.44
CA ALA A 316 11.95 -16.02 3.72
C ALA A 316 12.08 -14.63 4.38
N ILE A 317 10.97 -13.95 4.68
CA ILE A 317 10.99 -12.63 5.34
C ILE A 317 11.56 -12.73 6.76
N THR A 318 11.16 -13.75 7.53
CA THR A 318 11.60 -13.96 8.91
C THR A 318 13.10 -14.22 9.00
N GLU A 319 13.59 -15.18 8.23
CA GLU A 319 14.99 -15.61 8.29
C GLU A 319 15.91 -14.54 7.73
N THR A 320 15.49 -13.83 6.68
CA THR A 320 16.24 -12.68 6.16
C THR A 320 16.31 -11.58 7.21
N TYR A 321 15.16 -11.16 7.77
CA TYR A 321 15.15 -10.13 8.81
C TYR A 321 16.04 -10.51 9.99
N LYS A 322 15.85 -11.70 10.57
CA LYS A 322 16.63 -12.18 11.73
C LYS A 322 18.13 -12.20 11.43
N THR A 323 18.50 -12.74 10.28
CA THR A 323 19.91 -12.90 9.90
C THR A 323 20.62 -11.55 9.79
N PHE A 324 20.04 -10.61 9.06
CA PHE A 324 20.67 -9.30 8.88
C PHE A 324 20.56 -8.41 10.13
N TRP A 325 19.48 -8.51 10.90
CA TRP A 325 19.29 -7.71 12.11
C TRP A 325 20.19 -8.17 13.27
N ARG A 326 20.20 -9.47 13.57
CA ARG A 326 21.01 -10.03 14.66
C ARG A 326 22.50 -10.04 14.32
N GLY A 327 22.81 -10.17 13.03
CA GLY A 327 24.17 -10.36 12.53
C GLY A 327 24.48 -11.85 12.43
N PHE A 328 25.13 -12.24 11.33
CA PHE A 328 25.82 -13.51 11.21
C PHE A 328 26.95 -13.62 12.24
#